data_AF-A0A6P2BDN7-F1
#
_entry.id   AF-A0A6P2BDN7-F1
#
_cell.length_a   1.000
_cell.length_b   1.000
_cell.length_c   1.000
_cell.angle_alpha   90.00
_cell.angle_beta   90.00
_cell.angle_gamma   90.00
#
_symmetry.space_group_name_H-M   'P 1'
#
loop_
_entity.id
_entity.type
_entity.pdbx_description
1 polymer ?
#
loop_
_entity_poly.entity_id
_entity_poly.type
_entity_poly.pdbx_seq_one_letter_code
_entity_poly.pdbx_strand_id
1 'polypeptide(L)'
;MDSSPPRRIRSFVRRRGRLTQAQERALGELWSRFGVDVAAAMEPGYWDQAFAETGPLTLEVGFGMGQSLLAMAAAEPERRFVGVEVHEPGIGALLAGMEARQIGNIRVLAADVTEILATVFAPGVLDRVQIFFPDPWPKRRHHKRRLIQPEFVAMLAERVRPGGDLLLATDWTPYAEHMLAVLDAAPDWDNVAGPGAVVPRPALRPETRFEVRGLRRGHAVSDLHYRRV
;
A
#
# COMPACT_ATOMS: atom_id res chain seq x y z
N MET A 1 3.79 -3.16 -39.37
CA MET A 1 2.84 -2.60 -38.39
C MET A 1 3.45 -2.87 -37.03
N ASP A 2 4.01 -1.85 -36.39
CA ASP A 2 4.57 -1.95 -35.04
C ASP A 2 3.41 -1.98 -34.04
N SER A 3 2.95 -3.19 -33.70
CA SER A 3 1.93 -3.43 -32.68
C SER A 3 2.59 -3.62 -31.32
N SER A 4 3.40 -2.65 -30.89
CA SER A 4 3.77 -2.54 -29.49
C SER A 4 2.50 -2.13 -28.71
N PRO A 5 2.06 -2.89 -27.69
CA PRO A 5 0.89 -2.50 -26.91
C PRO A 5 1.11 -1.12 -26.29
N PRO A 6 0.07 -0.27 -26.22
CA PRO A 6 0.21 1.07 -25.67
C PRO A 6 0.76 0.97 -24.24
N ARG A 7 1.87 1.67 -23.97
CA ARG A 7 2.49 1.71 -22.65
C ARG A 7 1.45 2.12 -21.59
N ARG A 8 1.14 1.20 -20.67
CA ARG A 8 0.20 1.42 -19.56
C ARG A 8 0.61 2.66 -18.75
N ILE A 9 -0.35 3.52 -18.43
CA ILE A 9 -0.11 4.71 -17.60
C ILE A 9 0.19 4.22 -16.18
N ARG A 10 1.40 4.48 -15.68
CA ARG A 10 1.81 4.13 -14.31
C ARG A 10 1.44 5.23 -13.33
N SER A 11 1.08 4.80 -12.12
CA SER A 11 0.72 5.69 -11.02
C SER A 11 1.89 6.25 -10.23
N PHE A 12 3.10 5.72 -10.46
CA PHE A 12 4.34 6.11 -9.79
C PHE A 12 5.42 6.55 -10.76
N VAL A 13 6.44 7.23 -10.23
CA VAL A 13 7.69 7.52 -10.94
C VAL A 13 8.80 6.62 -10.40
N ARG A 14 9.44 5.81 -11.26
CA ARG A 14 10.70 5.13 -10.89
C ARG A 14 11.84 6.13 -10.85
N ARG A 15 12.22 6.58 -9.66
CA ARG A 15 13.49 7.29 -9.45
C ARG A 15 14.53 6.26 -9.04
N ARG A 16 15.61 6.10 -9.81
CA ARG A 16 16.80 5.38 -9.34
C ARG A 16 17.45 6.24 -8.25
N GLY A 17 17.17 5.91 -7.00
CA GLY A 17 17.86 6.50 -5.85
C GLY A 17 19.16 5.74 -5.60
N ARG A 18 20.18 6.43 -5.07
CA ARG A 18 21.38 5.76 -4.59
C ARG A 18 21.05 5.01 -3.29
N LEU A 19 21.40 3.73 -3.23
CA LEU A 19 21.30 2.94 -2.01
C LEU A 19 22.38 3.36 -1.02
N THR A 20 22.04 3.41 0.26
CA THR A 20 23.02 3.41 1.35
C THR A 20 23.58 2.01 1.53
N GLN A 21 24.79 1.88 2.09
CA GLN A 21 25.41 0.58 2.33
C GLN A 21 24.53 -0.34 3.19
N ALA A 22 23.82 0.22 4.18
CA ALA A 22 22.90 -0.53 5.02
C ALA A 22 21.69 -1.08 4.24
N GLN A 23 21.12 -0.30 3.31
CA GLN A 23 19.99 -0.73 2.47
C GLN A 23 20.42 -1.81 1.48
N GLU A 24 21.60 -1.64 0.86
CA GLU A 24 22.16 -2.62 -0.08
C GLU A 24 22.45 -3.96 0.61
N ARG A 25 23.09 -3.93 1.79
CA ARG A 25 23.30 -5.14 2.61
C ARG A 25 21.96 -5.81 2.95
N ALA A 26 21.00 -5.05 3.45
CA ALA A 26 19.69 -5.60 3.85
C ALA A 26 18.96 -6.25 2.66
N LEU A 27 19.01 -5.64 1.48
CA LEU A 27 18.48 -6.25 0.25
C LEU A 27 19.18 -7.57 -0.08
N GLY A 28 20.51 -7.61 -0.04
CA GLY A 28 21.27 -8.82 -0.37
C GLY A 28 21.06 -9.96 0.62
N GLU A 29 21.01 -9.66 1.92
CA GLU A 29 21.00 -10.67 2.98
C GLU A 29 19.60 -11.11 3.40
N LEU A 30 18.60 -10.21 3.35
CA LEU A 30 17.29 -10.45 3.94
C LEU A 30 16.20 -10.73 2.91
N TRP A 31 16.45 -10.48 1.62
CA TRP A 31 15.46 -10.72 0.56
C TRP A 31 15.05 -12.19 0.46
N SER A 32 15.98 -13.13 0.63
CA SER A 32 15.67 -14.57 0.59
C SER A 32 14.68 -15.01 1.69
N ARG A 33 14.59 -14.24 2.78
CA ARG A 33 13.71 -14.55 3.92
C ARG A 33 12.38 -13.79 3.87
N PHE A 34 12.40 -12.53 3.46
CA PHE A 34 11.22 -11.65 3.55
C PHE A 34 10.69 -11.19 2.19
N GLY A 35 11.53 -11.21 1.17
CA GLY A 35 11.16 -10.92 -0.20
C GLY A 35 10.29 -12.04 -0.77
N VAL A 36 9.35 -11.65 -1.62
CA VAL A 36 8.42 -12.56 -2.28
C VAL A 36 8.68 -12.52 -3.78
N ASP A 37 8.91 -13.69 -4.36
CA ASP A 37 8.87 -13.87 -5.81
C ASP A 37 7.41 -13.90 -6.29
N VAL A 38 7.12 -13.15 -7.36
CA VAL A 38 5.75 -13.01 -7.86
C VAL A 38 5.19 -14.34 -8.36
N ALA A 39 6.00 -15.16 -9.04
CA ALA A 39 5.53 -16.45 -9.54
C ALA A 39 5.22 -17.41 -8.39
N ALA A 40 6.05 -17.43 -7.35
CA ALA A 40 5.76 -18.20 -6.15
C ALA A 40 4.46 -17.76 -5.46
N ALA A 41 4.19 -16.45 -5.41
CA ALA A 41 2.99 -15.90 -4.78
C ALA A 41 1.68 -16.16 -5.53
N MET A 42 1.75 -16.63 -6.78
CA MET A 42 0.57 -17.04 -7.55
C MET A 42 0.06 -18.43 -7.16
N GLU A 43 0.86 -19.22 -6.45
CA GLU A 43 0.46 -20.56 -6.01
C GLU A 43 -0.69 -20.48 -4.99
N PRO A 44 -1.74 -21.32 -5.11
CA PRO A 44 -2.85 -21.34 -4.17
C PRO A 44 -2.38 -21.55 -2.72
N GLY A 45 -2.88 -20.73 -1.79
CA GLY A 45 -2.54 -20.82 -0.37
C GLY A 45 -1.12 -20.33 -0.03
N TYR A 46 -0.42 -19.67 -0.95
CA TYR A 46 0.92 -19.12 -0.71
C TYR A 46 0.96 -18.27 0.55
N TRP A 47 0.00 -17.35 0.73
CA TRP A 47 0.01 -16.42 1.86
C TRP A 47 -0.18 -17.10 3.21
N ASP A 48 -0.77 -18.28 3.28
CA ASP A 48 -0.90 -19.03 4.53
C ASP A 48 0.42 -19.72 4.91
N GLN A 49 1.20 -20.13 3.92
CA GLN A 49 2.51 -20.75 4.10
C GLN A 49 3.64 -19.72 4.22
N ALA A 50 3.44 -18.52 3.69
CA ALA A 50 4.44 -17.47 3.68
C ALA A 50 4.77 -16.97 5.10
N PHE A 51 3.88 -17.15 6.09
CA PHE A 51 4.05 -16.68 7.46
C PHE A 51 4.11 -17.86 8.44
N ALA A 52 4.78 -17.65 9.57
CA ALA A 52 4.83 -18.66 10.64
C ALA A 52 3.51 -18.74 11.42
N GLU A 53 2.83 -17.61 11.55
CA GLU A 53 1.57 -17.47 12.28
C GLU A 53 0.39 -17.37 11.31
N THR A 54 -0.77 -17.85 11.75
CA THR A 54 -2.05 -17.57 11.08
C THR A 54 -2.64 -16.27 11.63
N GLY A 55 -3.42 -15.56 10.82
CA GLY A 55 -4.01 -14.29 11.26
C GLY A 55 -4.52 -13.45 10.09
N PRO A 56 -5.12 -12.29 10.38
CA PRO A 56 -5.64 -11.44 9.33
C PRO A 56 -4.50 -10.90 8.45
N LEU A 57 -4.75 -10.75 7.15
CA LEU A 57 -3.77 -10.33 6.16
C LEU A 57 -4.00 -8.87 5.76
N THR A 58 -3.00 -8.02 5.98
CA THR A 58 -3.00 -6.62 5.59
C THR A 58 -2.04 -6.37 4.44
N LEU A 59 -2.49 -5.63 3.43
CA LEU A 59 -1.64 -5.11 2.36
C LEU A 59 -1.37 -3.61 2.60
N GLU A 60 -0.10 -3.19 2.62
CA GLU A 60 0.29 -1.78 2.52
C GLU A 60 0.88 -1.50 1.13
N VAL A 61 0.25 -0.57 0.41
CA VAL A 61 0.60 -0.19 -0.96
C VAL A 61 1.48 1.07 -0.95
N GLY A 62 2.66 0.98 -1.54
CA GLY A 62 3.58 2.11 -1.64
C GLY A 62 4.09 2.54 -0.27
N PHE A 63 4.59 1.60 0.53
CA PHE A 63 5.02 1.84 1.91
C PHE A 63 6.21 2.83 2.03
N GLY A 64 6.83 3.23 0.91
CA GLY A 64 7.92 4.18 0.89
C GLY A 64 9.12 3.67 1.67
N MET A 65 9.48 4.33 2.77
CA MET A 65 10.60 3.91 3.63
C MET A 65 10.19 2.88 4.71
N GLY A 66 8.94 2.43 4.73
CA GLY A 66 8.46 1.35 5.60
C GLY A 66 8.22 1.75 7.05
N GLN A 67 8.35 3.02 7.42
CA GLN A 67 8.21 3.46 8.82
C GLN A 67 6.82 3.16 9.39
N SER A 68 5.78 3.39 8.60
CA SER A 68 4.40 3.09 8.98
C SER A 68 4.21 1.59 9.16
N LEU A 69 4.55 0.82 8.12
CA LEU A 69 4.49 -0.64 8.11
C LEU A 69 5.19 -1.28 9.30
N LEU A 70 6.43 -0.86 9.61
CA LEU A 70 7.18 -1.38 10.76
C LEU A 70 6.50 -1.08 12.10
N ALA A 71 5.91 0.11 12.25
CA ALA A 71 5.24 0.46 13.50
C ALA A 71 3.94 -0.33 13.68
N MET A 72 3.14 -0.48 12.61
CA MET A 72 1.91 -1.27 12.64
C MET A 72 2.19 -2.76 12.85
N ALA A 73 3.19 -3.31 12.18
CA ALA A 73 3.58 -4.72 12.33
C ALA A 73 4.09 -5.05 13.74
N ALA A 74 4.78 -4.11 14.38
CA ALA A 74 5.19 -4.26 15.78
C ALA A 74 4.02 -4.13 16.77
N ALA A 75 3.01 -3.33 16.44
CA ALA A 75 1.83 -3.11 17.28
C ALA A 75 0.76 -4.22 17.17
N GLU A 76 0.69 -4.91 16.02
CA GLU A 76 -0.23 -6.02 15.74
C GLU A 76 0.58 -7.30 15.39
N PRO A 77 1.31 -7.93 16.33
CA PRO A 77 2.19 -9.08 16.05
C PRO A 77 1.44 -10.31 15.50
N GLU A 78 0.15 -10.46 15.83
CA GLU A 78 -0.74 -11.53 15.34
C GLU A 78 -1.23 -11.30 13.89
N ARG A 79 -1.06 -10.09 13.36
CA ARG A 79 -1.46 -9.73 12.01
C ARG A 79 -0.31 -9.97 11.03
N ARG A 80 -0.64 -10.49 9.85
CA ARG A 80 0.29 -10.69 8.74
C ARG A 80 0.26 -9.48 7.83
N PHE A 81 1.43 -8.98 7.44
CA PHE A 81 1.54 -7.81 6.58
C PHE A 81 2.27 -8.13 5.27
N VAL A 82 1.75 -7.60 4.17
CA VAL A 82 2.41 -7.59 2.86
C VAL A 82 2.66 -6.14 2.47
N GLY A 83 3.92 -5.77 2.29
CA GLY A 83 4.31 -4.47 1.75
C GLY A 83 4.60 -4.58 0.26
N VAL A 84 3.98 -3.71 -0.55
CA VAL A 84 4.30 -3.58 -1.99
C VAL A 84 4.95 -2.23 -2.25
N GLU A 85 6.14 -2.23 -2.84
CA GLU A 85 6.87 -1.00 -3.19
C GLU A 85 7.70 -1.22 -4.46
N VAL A 86 7.92 -0.17 -5.23
CA VAL A 86 8.70 -0.18 -6.48
C VAL A 86 10.08 0.47 -6.32
N HIS A 87 10.29 1.20 -5.23
CA HIS A 87 11.51 1.93 -4.93
C HIS A 87 12.46 1.13 -4.03
N GLU A 88 13.52 0.59 -4.63
CA GLU A 88 14.53 -0.25 -3.95
C GLU A 88 15.11 0.35 -2.65
N PRO A 89 15.46 1.65 -2.55
CA PRO A 89 15.90 2.23 -1.28
C PRO A 89 14.87 2.13 -0.17
N GLY A 90 13.58 2.22 -0.51
CA GLY A 90 12.48 2.04 0.43
C GLY A 90 12.40 0.60 0.94
N ILE A 91 12.51 -0.35 0.02
CA ILE A 91 12.55 -1.79 0.31
C ILE A 91 13.73 -2.13 1.24
N GLY A 92 14.93 -1.67 0.91
CA GLY A 92 16.11 -1.90 1.74
C GLY A 92 15.99 -1.25 3.13
N ALA A 93 15.33 -0.08 3.22
CA ALA A 93 15.08 0.57 4.52
C ALA A 93 14.09 -0.22 5.37
N LEU A 94 13.03 -0.76 4.76
CA LEU A 94 12.07 -1.64 5.43
C LEU A 94 12.78 -2.89 5.97
N LEU A 95 13.53 -3.60 5.12
CA LEU A 95 14.24 -4.83 5.50
C LEU A 95 15.25 -4.58 6.64
N ALA A 96 16.05 -3.51 6.56
CA ALA A 96 16.97 -3.14 7.63
C ALA A 96 16.21 -2.81 8.94
N GLY A 97 15.05 -2.15 8.83
CA GLY A 97 14.20 -1.85 9.99
C GLY A 97 13.55 -3.11 10.60
N MET A 98 13.19 -4.10 9.78
CA MET A 98 12.66 -5.37 10.23
C MET A 98 13.71 -6.14 11.03
N GLU A 99 14.94 -6.24 10.52
CA GLU A 99 16.05 -6.88 11.23
C GLU A 99 16.33 -6.18 12.56
N ALA A 100 16.48 -4.85 12.56
CA ALA A 100 16.80 -4.08 13.76
C ALA A 100 15.73 -4.18 14.86
N ARG A 101 14.47 -4.41 14.49
CA ARG A 101 13.33 -4.52 15.42
C ARG A 101 12.84 -5.96 15.62
N GLN A 102 13.50 -6.93 14.99
CA GLN A 102 13.14 -8.35 15.00
C GLN A 102 11.68 -8.61 14.55
N ILE A 103 11.20 -7.85 13.56
CA ILE A 103 9.84 -7.97 13.02
C ILE A 103 9.80 -9.08 11.96
N GLY A 104 9.03 -10.13 12.22
CA GLY A 104 8.94 -11.32 11.34
C GLY A 104 7.65 -11.44 10.53
N ASN A 105 6.61 -10.67 10.86
CA ASN A 105 5.26 -10.74 10.30
C ASN A 105 5.04 -9.82 9.08
N ILE A 106 6.12 -9.48 8.34
CA ILE A 106 6.04 -8.74 7.08
C ILE A 106 6.63 -9.58 5.94
N ARG A 107 5.97 -9.56 4.77
CA ARG A 107 6.50 -10.02 3.48
C ARG A 107 6.53 -8.86 2.48
N VAL A 108 7.50 -8.86 1.57
CA VAL A 108 7.80 -7.71 0.73
C VAL A 108 7.79 -8.07 -0.75
N LEU A 109 7.02 -7.31 -1.54
CA LEU A 109 6.93 -7.43 -2.99
C LEU A 109 7.53 -6.18 -3.65
N ALA A 110 8.44 -6.39 -4.60
CA ALA A 110 9.13 -5.34 -5.35
C ALA A 110 8.47 -5.09 -6.73
N ALA A 111 7.21 -4.64 -6.78
CA ALA A 111 6.42 -4.62 -8.02
C ALA A 111 5.36 -3.52 -8.08
N ASP A 112 4.77 -3.33 -9.27
CA ASP A 112 3.59 -2.47 -9.46
C ASP A 112 2.40 -3.12 -8.74
N VAL A 113 1.77 -2.39 -7.81
CA VAL A 113 0.62 -2.90 -7.06
C VAL A 113 -0.53 -3.36 -7.95
N THR A 114 -0.74 -2.72 -9.10
CA THR A 114 -1.81 -3.09 -10.03
C THR A 114 -1.55 -4.42 -10.72
N GLU A 115 -0.28 -4.77 -10.90
CA GLU A 115 0.13 -6.08 -11.40
C GLU A 115 -0.06 -7.13 -10.31
N ILE A 116 0.42 -6.83 -9.10
CA ILE A 116 0.30 -7.68 -7.92
C ILE A 116 -1.16 -8.01 -7.58
N LEU A 117 -2.05 -7.02 -7.49
CA LEU A 117 -3.47 -7.26 -7.22
C LEU A 117 -4.17 -8.06 -8.32
N ALA A 118 -3.63 -8.07 -9.55
CA ALA A 118 -4.19 -8.84 -10.65
C ALA A 118 -3.73 -10.30 -10.66
N THR A 119 -2.65 -10.65 -9.94
CA THR A 119 -1.99 -11.96 -10.09
C THR A 119 -1.79 -12.74 -8.79
N VAL A 120 -1.41 -12.11 -7.69
CA VAL A 120 -0.92 -12.84 -6.48
C VAL A 120 -1.91 -12.89 -5.32
N PHE A 121 -3.01 -12.12 -5.38
CA PHE A 121 -4.01 -12.12 -4.33
C PHE A 121 -5.29 -12.79 -4.82
N ALA A 122 -5.62 -13.93 -4.21
CA ALA A 122 -6.90 -14.59 -4.42
C ALA A 122 -8.08 -13.69 -3.96
N PRO A 123 -9.29 -13.89 -4.52
CA PRO A 123 -10.44 -13.12 -4.09
C PRO A 123 -10.71 -13.24 -2.58
N GLY A 124 -10.99 -12.12 -1.93
CA GLY A 124 -11.31 -12.05 -0.50
C GLY A 124 -10.17 -12.46 0.46
N VAL A 125 -8.93 -12.59 0.02
CA VAL A 125 -7.81 -13.00 0.89
C VAL A 125 -7.34 -11.90 1.86
N LEU A 126 -7.62 -10.63 1.55
CA LEU A 126 -7.18 -9.48 2.34
C LEU A 126 -8.24 -9.06 3.36
N ASP A 127 -7.82 -8.87 4.61
CA ASP A 127 -8.63 -8.27 5.67
C ASP A 127 -8.59 -6.74 5.64
N ARG A 128 -7.44 -6.18 5.25
CA ARG A 128 -7.20 -4.75 5.26
C ARG A 128 -6.27 -4.33 4.13
N VAL A 129 -6.56 -3.20 3.50
CA VAL A 129 -5.66 -2.51 2.57
C VAL A 129 -5.36 -1.11 3.09
N GLN A 130 -4.10 -0.71 3.01
CA GLN A 130 -3.60 0.59 3.45
C GLN A 130 -2.88 1.29 2.30
N ILE A 131 -3.29 2.53 2.00
CA ILE A 131 -2.71 3.34 0.93
C ILE A 131 -2.45 4.74 1.48
N PHE A 132 -1.23 4.98 1.95
CA PHE A 132 -0.88 6.23 2.61
C PHE A 132 0.00 7.11 1.71
N PHE A 133 -0.43 8.34 1.51
CA PHE A 133 0.26 9.37 0.74
C PHE A 133 0.66 8.94 -0.69
N PRO A 134 -0.24 8.32 -1.49
CA PRO A 134 0.07 8.00 -2.88
C PRO A 134 0.35 9.28 -3.68
N ASP A 135 1.15 9.18 -4.74
CA ASP A 135 1.52 10.32 -5.60
C ASP A 135 0.27 11.13 -6.04
N PRO A 136 0.16 12.43 -5.68
CA PRO A 136 -1.09 13.19 -5.86
C PRO A 136 -1.33 13.69 -7.28
N TRP A 137 -0.27 13.72 -8.10
CA TRP A 137 -0.29 14.19 -9.49
C TRP A 137 -1.06 15.51 -9.66
N PRO A 138 -0.57 16.63 -9.10
CA PRO A 138 -1.35 17.87 -8.95
C PRO A 138 -1.71 18.57 -10.27
N LYS A 139 -1.04 18.22 -11.38
CA LYS A 139 -1.33 18.81 -12.69
C LYS A 139 -2.49 18.05 -13.33
N ARG A 140 -3.56 18.75 -13.75
CA ARG A 140 -4.77 18.15 -14.37
C ARG A 140 -4.49 17.09 -15.43
N ARG A 141 -3.53 17.35 -16.32
CA ARG A 141 -3.10 16.40 -17.38
C ARG A 141 -2.53 15.07 -16.86
N HIS A 142 -2.18 14.99 -15.57
CA HIS A 142 -1.63 13.80 -14.91
C HIS A 142 -2.66 13.11 -13.99
N HIS A 143 -3.89 13.59 -13.88
CA HIS A 143 -4.88 12.96 -12.97
C HIS A 143 -5.15 11.49 -13.30
N LYS A 144 -5.02 11.08 -14.58
CA LYS A 144 -5.09 9.68 -15.01
C LYS A 144 -3.98 8.78 -14.43
N ARG A 145 -2.96 9.37 -13.80
CA ARG A 145 -1.88 8.67 -13.09
C ARG A 145 -2.17 8.53 -11.59
N ARG A 146 -3.23 9.14 -11.06
CA ARG A 146 -3.61 8.88 -9.66
C ARG A 146 -3.95 7.41 -9.52
N LEU A 147 -3.44 6.78 -8.45
CA LEU A 147 -3.66 5.36 -8.16
C LEU A 147 -5.14 5.06 -7.93
N ILE A 148 -5.82 5.91 -7.17
CA ILE A 148 -7.25 5.73 -6.87
C ILE A 148 -8.07 6.11 -8.10
N GLN A 149 -8.53 5.09 -8.82
CA GLN A 149 -9.40 5.16 -10.00
C GLN A 149 -10.47 4.07 -9.88
N PRO A 150 -11.61 4.20 -10.58
CA PRO A 150 -12.69 3.22 -10.54
C PRO A 150 -12.23 1.77 -10.73
N GLU A 151 -11.36 1.51 -11.71
CA GLU A 151 -10.89 0.15 -12.00
C GLU A 151 -9.98 -0.41 -10.89
N PHE A 152 -9.20 0.46 -10.25
CA PHE A 152 -8.32 0.07 -9.16
C PHE A 152 -9.12 -0.24 -7.89
N VAL A 153 -10.15 0.57 -7.56
CA VAL A 153 -10.98 0.33 -6.37
C VAL A 153 -11.88 -0.90 -6.53
N ALA A 154 -12.35 -1.19 -7.75
CA ALA A 154 -13.04 -2.44 -8.05
C ALA A 154 -12.12 -3.66 -7.88
N MET A 155 -10.89 -3.58 -8.40
CA MET A 155 -9.89 -4.63 -8.20
C MET A 155 -9.56 -4.86 -6.72
N LEU A 156 -9.51 -3.80 -5.90
CA LEU A 156 -9.36 -3.94 -4.46
C LEU A 156 -10.56 -4.67 -3.82
N ALA A 157 -11.79 -4.32 -4.20
CA ALA A 157 -13.00 -4.92 -3.63
C ALA A 157 -13.08 -6.43 -3.87
N GLU A 158 -12.56 -6.89 -5.02
CA GLU A 158 -12.49 -8.32 -5.30
C GLU A 158 -11.49 -9.06 -4.39
N ARG A 159 -10.45 -8.37 -3.88
CA ARG A 159 -9.34 -8.96 -3.11
C ARG A 159 -9.55 -8.84 -1.61
N VAL A 160 -10.34 -7.86 -1.19
CA VAL A 160 -10.71 -7.63 0.21
C VAL A 160 -11.97 -8.42 0.54
N ARG A 161 -11.95 -9.13 1.67
CA ARG A 161 -13.13 -9.91 2.10
C ARG A 161 -14.32 -9.00 2.45
N PRO A 162 -15.56 -9.51 2.36
CA PRO A 162 -16.73 -8.88 3.01
C PRO A 162 -16.40 -8.38 4.44
N GLY A 163 -16.72 -7.11 4.70
CA GLY A 163 -16.45 -6.44 5.97
C GLY A 163 -14.98 -6.03 6.21
N GLY A 164 -14.07 -6.27 5.27
CA GLY A 164 -12.67 -5.83 5.34
C GLY A 164 -12.51 -4.31 5.15
N ASP A 165 -11.37 -3.78 5.58
CA ASP A 165 -11.13 -2.33 5.64
C ASP A 165 -10.22 -1.82 4.51
N LEU A 166 -10.53 -0.66 3.94
CA LEU A 166 -9.63 0.13 3.11
C LEU A 166 -9.34 1.46 3.82
N LEU A 167 -8.07 1.68 4.16
CA LEU A 167 -7.59 2.88 4.82
C LEU A 167 -6.75 3.70 3.84
N LEU A 168 -7.11 4.97 3.63
CA LEU A 168 -6.37 5.88 2.77
C LEU A 168 -5.97 7.14 3.54
N ALA A 169 -4.84 7.73 3.16
CA ALA A 169 -4.44 9.04 3.65
C ALA A 169 -3.79 9.87 2.55
N THR A 170 -4.04 11.17 2.52
CA THR A 170 -3.36 12.10 1.62
C THR A 170 -3.25 13.49 2.25
N ASP A 171 -2.18 14.21 1.94
CA ASP A 171 -1.95 15.61 2.32
C ASP A 171 -2.32 16.59 1.20
N TRP A 172 -3.02 16.14 0.17
CA TRP A 172 -3.45 16.94 -0.96
C TRP A 172 -4.97 16.96 -1.09
N THR A 173 -5.61 18.06 -0.67
CA THR A 173 -7.08 18.21 -0.66
C THR A 173 -7.76 17.85 -2.00
N PRO A 174 -7.28 18.31 -3.18
CA PRO A 174 -7.89 17.91 -4.46
C PRO A 174 -7.71 16.43 -4.82
N TYR A 175 -6.85 15.70 -4.13
CA TYR A 175 -6.77 14.24 -4.26
C TYR A 175 -7.70 13.56 -3.26
N ALA A 176 -7.84 14.07 -2.03
CA ALA A 176 -8.84 13.59 -1.07
C ALA A 176 -10.27 13.67 -1.66
N GLU A 177 -10.64 14.82 -2.25
CA GLU A 177 -11.92 15.01 -2.94
C GLU A 177 -12.12 13.99 -4.08
N HIS A 178 -11.05 13.71 -4.83
CA HIS A 178 -11.07 12.70 -5.89
C HIS A 178 -11.21 11.28 -5.34
N MET A 179 -10.55 10.95 -4.23
CA MET A 179 -10.68 9.65 -3.57
C MET A 179 -12.11 9.43 -3.09
N LEU A 180 -12.71 10.42 -2.41
CA LEU A 180 -14.11 10.40 -1.99
C LEU A 180 -15.04 10.18 -3.19
N ALA A 181 -14.91 11.00 -4.24
CA ALA A 181 -15.77 10.88 -5.42
C ALA A 181 -15.68 9.52 -6.13
N VAL A 182 -14.50 8.90 -6.17
CA VAL A 182 -14.31 7.58 -6.78
C VAL A 182 -14.87 6.47 -5.89
N LEU A 183 -14.61 6.52 -4.58
CA LEU A 183 -14.99 5.44 -3.66
C LEU A 183 -16.48 5.51 -3.28
N ASP A 184 -17.06 6.69 -3.09
CA ASP A 184 -18.49 6.85 -2.81
C ASP A 184 -19.37 6.47 -4.01
N ALA A 185 -18.81 6.48 -5.22
CA ALA A 185 -19.48 6.00 -6.43
C ALA A 185 -19.30 4.49 -6.67
N ALA A 186 -18.43 3.82 -5.91
CA ALA A 186 -18.17 2.40 -6.06
C ALA A 186 -19.15 1.57 -5.20
N PRO A 187 -19.90 0.62 -5.77
CA PRO A 187 -20.96 -0.08 -5.05
C PRO A 187 -20.46 -1.06 -3.98
N ASP A 188 -19.21 -1.49 -4.06
CA ASP A 188 -18.62 -2.49 -3.17
C ASP A 188 -17.99 -1.88 -1.90
N TRP A 189 -18.07 -0.56 -1.73
CA TRP A 189 -17.40 0.18 -0.65
C TRP A 189 -18.36 1.11 0.09
N ASP A 190 -18.43 0.96 1.41
CA ASP A 190 -19.17 1.87 2.29
C ASP A 190 -18.21 2.80 3.03
N ASN A 191 -18.43 4.11 2.94
CA ASN A 191 -17.68 5.09 3.73
C ASN A 191 -18.10 5.01 5.21
N VAL A 192 -17.15 4.69 6.10
CA VAL A 192 -17.42 4.54 7.54
C VAL A 192 -17.84 5.86 8.20
N ALA A 193 -17.42 7.01 7.67
CA ALA A 193 -17.84 8.33 8.13
C ALA A 193 -19.12 8.86 7.46
N GLY A 194 -19.67 8.12 6.49
CA GLY A 194 -20.73 8.57 5.60
C GLY A 194 -20.20 9.23 4.31
N PRO A 195 -21.01 9.28 3.23
CA PRO A 195 -20.57 9.80 1.94
C PRO A 195 -20.02 11.23 2.02
N GLY A 196 -18.91 11.48 1.31
CA GLY A 196 -18.23 12.77 1.27
C GLY A 196 -17.46 13.15 2.54
N ALA A 197 -17.49 12.32 3.59
CA ALA A 197 -16.84 12.60 4.85
C ALA A 197 -15.48 11.91 4.98
N VAL A 198 -14.60 12.54 5.76
CA VAL A 198 -13.30 12.01 6.16
C VAL A 198 -13.34 11.59 7.63
N VAL A 199 -12.47 10.67 8.03
CA VAL A 199 -12.32 10.26 9.42
C VAL A 199 -11.18 11.04 10.10
N PRO A 200 -11.19 11.15 11.44
CA PRO A 200 -9.98 11.49 12.18
C PRO A 200 -8.88 10.45 11.90
N ARG A 201 -7.61 10.86 12.02
CA ARG A 201 -6.47 9.94 11.90
C ARG A 201 -6.67 8.72 12.83
N PRO A 202 -6.68 7.49 12.30
CA PRO A 202 -6.77 6.30 13.14
C PRO A 202 -5.55 6.21 14.06
N ALA A 203 -5.75 5.77 15.31
CA ALA A 203 -4.65 5.58 16.27
C ALA A 203 -3.57 4.62 15.74
N LEU A 204 -3.98 3.64 14.93
CA LEU A 204 -3.12 2.65 14.28
C LEU A 204 -2.22 3.26 13.19
N ARG A 205 -2.57 4.43 12.63
CA ARG A 205 -1.71 5.07 11.62
C ARG A 205 -0.69 5.97 12.34
N PRO A 206 0.58 5.58 12.37
CA PRO A 206 1.61 6.38 13.02
C PRO A 206 1.76 7.72 12.30
N GLU A 207 2.17 8.74 13.05
CA GLU A 207 2.57 10.01 12.45
C GLU A 207 3.78 9.79 11.56
N THR A 208 3.65 10.12 10.28
CA THR A 208 4.75 9.96 9.33
C THR A 208 5.58 11.23 9.26
N ARG A 209 6.85 11.10 8.82
CA ARG A 209 7.70 12.27 8.53
C ARG A 209 7.10 13.20 7.47
N PHE A 210 6.22 12.68 6.60
CA PHE A 210 5.50 13.48 5.61
C PHE A 210 4.47 14.38 6.28
N GLU A 211 3.70 13.87 7.24
CA GLU A 211 2.74 14.66 8.01
C GLU A 211 3.41 15.71 8.86
N VAL A 212 4.48 15.36 9.58
CA VAL A 212 5.24 16.35 10.36
C VAL A 212 5.74 17.49 9.47
N ARG A 213 6.09 17.20 8.20
CA ARG A 213 6.54 18.20 7.23
C ARG A 213 5.38 18.97 6.60
N GLY A 214 4.24 18.33 6.35
CA GLY A 214 3.01 18.92 5.80
C GLY A 214 2.31 19.82 6.81
N LEU A 215 2.18 19.37 8.07
CA LEU A 215 1.62 20.14 9.19
C LEU A 215 2.45 21.41 9.46
N ARG A 216 3.78 21.33 9.40
CA ARG A 216 4.67 22.51 9.48
C ARG A 216 4.47 23.51 8.34
N ARG A 217 3.81 23.09 7.25
CA ARG A 217 3.47 23.92 6.08
C ARG A 217 1.98 24.26 6.02
N GLY A 218 1.20 23.92 7.06
CA GLY A 218 -0.23 24.19 7.14
C GLY A 218 -1.10 23.28 6.27
N HIS A 219 -0.58 22.15 5.78
CA HIS A 219 -1.38 21.19 5.01
C HIS A 219 -2.21 20.33 5.96
N ALA A 220 -3.52 20.23 5.69
CA ALA A 220 -4.39 19.28 6.36
C ALA A 220 -4.23 17.89 5.73
N VAL A 221 -4.08 16.88 6.57
CA VAL A 221 -4.09 15.48 6.14
C VAL A 221 -5.54 15.01 6.17
N SER A 222 -5.98 14.37 5.10
CA SER A 222 -7.29 13.72 5.01
C SER A 222 -7.11 12.22 5.12
N ASP A 223 -7.76 11.64 6.12
CA ASP A 223 -7.85 10.19 6.32
C ASP A 223 -9.23 9.71 5.89
N LEU A 224 -9.28 8.63 5.11
CA LEU A 224 -10.50 8.02 4.62
C LEU A 224 -10.53 6.56 5.06
N HIS A 225 -11.70 6.08 5.47
CA HIS A 225 -11.92 4.70 5.88
C HIS A 225 -13.18 4.17 5.21
N TYR A 226 -13.00 3.16 4.37
CA TYR A 226 -14.07 2.42 3.73
C TYR A 226 -14.11 0.99 4.22
N ARG A 227 -15.30 0.40 4.25
CA ARG A 227 -15.53 -1.02 4.51
C ARG A 227 -16.05 -1.68 3.25
N ARG A 228 -15.52 -2.84 2.90
CA ARG A 228 -16.02 -3.63 1.77
C ARG A 228 -17.38 -4.22 2.13
N VAL A 229 -18.38 -4.04 1.26
CA VAL A 229 -19.76 -4.57 1.39
C VAL A 229 -19.81 -6.04 1.03
#